data_AF-D8PYL1-F1
#
_entry.id   AF-D8PYL1-F1
#
_cell.length_a   1.000
_cell.length_b   1.000
_cell.length_c   1.000
_cell.angle_alpha   90.00
_cell.angle_beta   90.00
_cell.angle_gamma   90.00
#
_symmetry.space_group_name_H-M   'P 1'
#
loop_
_entity.id
_entity.type
_entity.pdbx_description
1 polymer ?
#
loop_
_entity_poly.entity_id
_entity_poly.type
_entity_poly.pdbx_seq_one_letter_code
_entity_poly.pdbx_strand_id
1 'polypeptide(L)'
;MFRSYGDIVGPLIGAERLARAWPLLEQLCIQGTYSHSIAPLWTLQDLYAFATFTPHLRHLTIDFEATDMTAPSFPPLHVSQTQLTHLEILCFSPIGDPDTVASILSSAFPSLHTVMLSELRVMFYDLSYEMERYNQKWERVAKLLSGSAPVRR
;
A
#
# COMPACT_ATOMS: atom_id res chain seq x y z
N MET A 1 7.34 -25.03 4.91
CA MET A 1 7.34 -23.80 4.10
C MET A 1 5.92 -23.62 3.58
N PHE A 2 5.07 -22.86 4.29
CA PHE A 2 3.68 -22.65 3.90
C PHE A 2 3.59 -21.33 3.13
N ARG A 3 3.35 -21.40 1.81
CA ARG A 3 2.92 -20.24 1.02
C ARG A 3 1.41 -20.16 1.15
N SER A 4 0.93 -19.24 1.97
CA SER A 4 -0.50 -18.94 2.10
C SER A 4 -0.86 -17.87 1.08
N TYR A 5 -1.52 -18.28 -0.01
CA TYR A 5 -2.25 -17.36 -0.89
C TYR A 5 -3.67 -17.25 -0.32
N GLY A 6 -4.01 -16.09 0.24
CA GLY A 6 -5.35 -15.81 0.75
C GLY A 6 -5.99 -14.73 -0.09
N ASP A 7 -6.99 -15.08 -0.88
CA ASP A 7 -7.87 -14.10 -1.54
C ASP A 7 -8.81 -13.51 -0.47
N ILE A 8 -8.44 -12.35 0.07
CA ILE A 8 -9.22 -11.67 1.10
C ILE A 8 -10.12 -10.63 0.42
N VAL A 9 -11.43 -10.86 0.47
CA VAL A 9 -12.42 -9.94 -0.11
C VAL A 9 -12.86 -8.92 0.95
N GLY A 10 -12.38 -7.67 0.82
CA GLY A 10 -12.91 -6.48 1.49
C GLY A 10 -12.80 -6.41 3.03
N PRO A 11 -13.09 -5.24 3.65
CA PRO A 11 -12.69 -4.86 5.01
C PRO A 11 -13.59 -5.45 6.13
N LEU A 12 -14.30 -6.53 5.84
CA LEU A 12 -15.09 -7.25 6.86
C LEU A 12 -14.21 -7.92 7.93
N ILE A 13 -12.90 -7.97 7.70
CA ILE A 13 -11.89 -8.28 8.70
C ILE A 13 -10.92 -7.10 8.76
N GLY A 14 -10.93 -6.34 9.86
CA GLY A 14 -10.03 -5.19 10.03
C GLY A 14 -8.56 -5.61 9.87
N ALA A 15 -7.76 -4.77 9.19
CA ALA A 15 -6.37 -5.05 8.83
C ALA A 15 -5.53 -5.51 10.03
N GLU A 16 -5.75 -4.91 11.20
CA GLU A 16 -5.10 -5.31 12.45
C GLU A 16 -5.35 -6.78 12.80
N ARG A 17 -6.58 -7.27 12.68
CA ARG A 17 -6.89 -8.66 13.01
C ARG A 17 -6.22 -9.64 12.03
N LEU A 18 -6.18 -9.29 10.74
CA LEU A 18 -5.48 -10.06 9.72
C LEU A 18 -3.96 -10.08 9.97
N ALA A 19 -3.38 -8.90 10.17
CA ALA A 19 -1.95 -8.74 10.39
C ALA A 19 -1.49 -9.49 11.65
N ARG A 20 -2.28 -9.46 12.73
CA ARG A 20 -2.03 -10.23 13.96
C ARG A 20 -2.16 -11.74 13.77
N ALA A 21 -3.04 -12.20 12.87
CA ALA A 21 -3.23 -13.63 12.61
C ALA A 21 -2.06 -14.24 11.81
N TRP A 22 -1.30 -13.41 11.07
CA TRP A 22 -0.19 -13.86 10.22
C TRP A 22 1.11 -13.09 10.47
N PRO A 23 1.73 -13.19 11.66
CA PRO A 23 2.95 -12.45 11.99
C PRO A 23 4.17 -12.83 11.13
N LEU A 24 4.15 -14.02 10.53
CA LEU A 24 5.22 -14.52 9.64
C LEU A 24 4.93 -14.27 8.15
N LEU A 25 3.96 -13.41 7.84
CA LEU A 25 3.60 -13.08 6.46
C LEU A 25 4.75 -12.38 5.74
N GLU A 26 5.20 -12.95 4.64
CA GLU A 26 6.25 -12.36 3.78
C GLU A 26 5.69 -11.70 2.52
N GLN A 27 4.54 -12.16 2.04
CA GLN A 27 3.91 -11.68 0.83
C GLN A 27 2.41 -11.62 1.05
N LEU A 28 1.81 -10.48 0.72
CA LEU A 28 0.37 -10.28 0.82
C LEU A 28 -0.11 -9.67 -0.49
N CYS A 29 -1.10 -10.31 -1.10
CA CYS A 29 -1.81 -9.77 -2.24
C CYS A 29 -3.29 -9.70 -1.88
N ILE A 30 -3.84 -8.51 -1.85
CA ILE A 30 -5.26 -8.27 -1.63
C ILE A 30 -5.82 -7.64 -2.89
N GLN A 31 -6.57 -8.44 -3.64
CA GLN A 31 -7.25 -7.98 -4.84
C GLN A 31 -8.67 -7.55 -4.46
N GLY A 32 -9.00 -6.30 -4.72
CA GLY A 32 -10.39 -5.85 -4.67
C GLY A 32 -11.19 -6.51 -5.77
N THR A 33 -12.46 -6.82 -5.50
CA THR A 33 -13.39 -7.19 -6.58
C THR A 33 -13.62 -5.97 -7.47
N TYR A 34 -13.43 -6.13 -8.78
CA TYR A 34 -13.52 -5.08 -9.81
C TYR A 34 -14.90 -4.40 -9.95
N SER A 35 -15.84 -4.66 -9.05
CA SER A 35 -17.10 -3.92 -9.00
C SER A 35 -16.85 -2.55 -8.38
N HIS A 36 -16.80 -1.52 -9.23
CA HIS A 36 -16.64 -0.10 -8.92
C HIS A 36 -17.59 0.47 -7.85
N SER A 37 -18.53 -0.33 -7.33
CA SER A 37 -19.63 0.17 -6.54
C SER A 37 -19.43 0.09 -5.02
N ILE A 38 -18.78 -0.91 -4.41
CA ILE A 38 -18.91 -1.07 -2.93
C ILE A 38 -17.80 -1.90 -2.24
N ALA A 39 -16.54 -1.85 -2.66
CA ALA A 39 -15.47 -2.37 -1.80
C ALA A 39 -14.81 -1.17 -1.10
N PRO A 40 -14.92 -1.02 0.23
CA PRO A 40 -14.19 0.03 0.91
C PRO A 40 -12.71 -0.26 0.71
N LEU A 41 -12.03 0.72 0.11
CA LEU A 41 -10.60 0.68 -0.06
C LEU A 41 -9.95 0.60 1.31
N TRP A 42 -8.81 -0.09 1.38
CA TRP A 42 -7.99 -0.03 2.57
C TRP A 42 -7.56 1.41 2.81
N THR A 43 -7.19 1.75 4.04
CA THR A 43 -6.71 3.07 4.40
C THR A 43 -5.21 3.04 4.67
N LEU A 44 -4.57 4.21 4.79
CA LEU A 44 -3.20 4.27 5.30
C LEU A 44 -3.07 3.65 6.70
N GLN A 45 -4.10 3.78 7.54
CA GLN A 45 -4.13 3.15 8.86
C GLN A 45 -4.09 1.62 8.77
N ASP A 46 -4.72 1.04 7.76
CA ASP A 46 -4.67 -0.39 7.52
C ASP A 46 -3.27 -0.85 7.10
N LEU A 47 -2.58 -0.08 6.26
CA LEU A 47 -1.17 -0.34 5.92
C LEU A 47 -0.29 -0.33 7.18
N TYR A 48 -0.53 0.59 8.11
CA TYR A 48 0.19 0.63 9.38
C TYR A 48 -0.02 -0.61 10.24
N ALA A 49 -1.21 -1.19 10.22
CA ALA A 49 -1.46 -2.44 10.92
C ALA A 49 -0.55 -3.56 10.39
N PHE A 50 -0.38 -3.66 9.08
CA PHE A 50 0.58 -4.59 8.48
C PHE A 50 2.02 -4.24 8.85
N ALA A 51 2.41 -2.96 8.80
CA ALA A 51 3.74 -2.52 9.24
C ALA A 51 4.05 -2.95 10.70
N THR A 52 3.04 -2.88 11.57
CA THR A 52 3.19 -3.17 13.01
C THR A 52 3.23 -4.66 13.30
N PHE A 53 2.36 -5.46 12.69
CA PHE A 53 2.18 -6.86 13.07
C PHE A 53 2.80 -7.87 12.11
N THR A 54 3.29 -7.45 10.94
CA THR A 54 3.94 -8.32 9.95
C THR A 54 5.39 -7.90 9.66
N PRO A 55 6.32 -8.13 10.61
CA PRO A 55 7.71 -7.68 10.51
C PRO A 55 8.50 -8.34 9.38
N HIS A 56 8.00 -9.44 8.82
CA HIS A 56 8.63 -10.18 7.73
C HIS A 56 8.07 -9.84 6.34
N LEU A 57 7.08 -8.95 6.25
CA LEU A 57 6.42 -8.61 5.00
C LEU A 57 7.41 -7.95 4.04
N ARG A 58 7.59 -8.52 2.85
CA ARG A 58 8.54 -8.07 1.83
C ARG A 58 7.85 -7.49 0.61
N HIS A 59 6.70 -8.05 0.27
CA HIS A 59 5.90 -7.68 -0.89
C HIS A 59 4.45 -7.48 -0.45
N LEU A 60 3.90 -6.32 -0.80
CA LEU A 60 2.51 -5.97 -0.54
C LEU A 60 1.85 -5.51 -1.82
N THR A 61 0.80 -6.20 -2.24
CA THR A 61 -0.05 -5.79 -3.37
C THR A 61 -1.42 -5.43 -2.79
N ILE A 62 -1.79 -4.14 -2.82
CA ILE A 62 -3.00 -3.63 -2.19
C ILE A 62 -3.44 -2.29 -2.79
N ASP A 63 -4.74 -2.11 -2.97
CA ASP A 63 -5.34 -0.81 -3.31
C ASP A 63 -5.84 -0.12 -2.04
N PHE A 64 -5.55 1.17 -1.88
CA PHE A 64 -5.95 1.91 -0.68
C PHE A 64 -6.29 3.37 -1.00
N GLU A 65 -7.12 3.98 -0.18
CA GLU A 65 -7.47 5.39 -0.27
C GLU A 65 -6.57 6.21 0.65
N ALA A 66 -5.98 7.27 0.08
CA ALA A 66 -5.19 8.27 0.81
C ALA A 66 -5.49 9.69 0.31
N THR A 67 -6.77 9.97 0.05
CA THR A 67 -7.28 11.30 -0.33
C THR A 67 -7.44 12.21 0.89
N ASP A 68 -7.97 11.67 1.99
CA ASP A 68 -8.14 12.35 3.26
C ASP A 68 -6.95 12.11 4.19
N MET A 69 -6.07 13.11 4.25
CA MET A 69 -4.83 13.09 5.04
C MET A 69 -4.97 13.94 6.31
N THR A 70 -6.18 14.37 6.69
CA THR A 70 -6.39 15.38 7.74
C THR A 70 -6.10 14.91 9.17
N ALA A 71 -5.91 13.60 9.40
CA ALA A 71 -5.38 12.91 10.59
C ALA A 71 -6.09 13.20 11.95
N PRO A 72 -6.03 12.26 12.93
CA PRO A 72 -4.98 12.38 13.95
C PRO A 72 -4.60 11.04 14.60
N SER A 73 -3.72 10.24 13.99
CA SER A 73 -2.91 9.21 14.69
C SER A 73 -2.08 8.44 13.67
N PHE A 74 -1.07 9.09 13.09
CA PHE A 74 0.06 8.30 12.62
C PHE A 74 0.60 7.54 13.84
N PRO A 75 0.81 6.21 13.76
CA PRO A 75 1.29 5.46 14.90
C PRO A 75 2.61 6.06 15.38
N PRO A 76 2.94 5.86 16.68
CA PRO A 76 4.14 6.45 17.27
C PRO A 76 5.35 6.23 16.36
N LEU A 77 6.25 7.22 16.35
CA LEU A 77 7.54 7.37 15.64
C LEU A 77 8.48 6.13 15.62
N HIS A 78 8.02 4.96 16.05
CA HIS A 78 8.75 3.73 16.30
C HIS A 78 8.29 2.53 15.46
N VAL A 79 7.24 2.63 14.63
CA VAL A 79 6.89 1.54 13.71
C VAL A 79 7.72 1.68 12.43
N SER A 80 8.90 1.06 12.41
CA SER A 80 9.73 0.95 11.21
C SER A 80 9.79 -0.50 10.78
N GLN A 81 8.94 -0.85 9.81
CA GLN A 81 9.01 -2.15 9.16
C GLN A 81 10.10 -2.05 8.06
N THR A 82 11.21 -2.77 8.23
CA THR A 82 12.41 -2.64 7.38
C THR A 82 12.54 -3.69 6.29
N GLN A 83 11.61 -4.63 6.19
CA GLN A 83 11.67 -5.73 5.23
C GLN A 83 10.82 -5.48 3.98
N LEU A 84 9.83 -4.60 4.06
CA LEU A 84 8.99 -4.25 2.92
C LEU A 84 9.82 -3.44 1.94
N THR A 85 10.02 -4.01 0.76
CA THR A 85 10.84 -3.44 -0.32
C THR A 85 10.01 -3.15 -1.56
N HIS A 86 8.86 -3.83 -1.70
CA HIS A 86 7.99 -3.76 -2.87
C HIS A 86 6.53 -3.51 -2.46
N LEU A 87 5.94 -2.45 -3.00
CA LEU A 87 4.52 -2.12 -2.92
C LEU A 87 3.95 -2.08 -4.34
N GLU A 88 2.93 -2.88 -4.61
CA GLU A 88 2.21 -2.89 -5.88
C GLU A 88 0.78 -2.37 -5.69
N ILE A 89 0.39 -1.44 -6.55
CA ILE A 89 -0.95 -0.85 -6.59
C ILE A 89 -1.67 -1.43 -7.81
N LEU A 90 -2.84 -2.03 -7.63
CA LEU A 90 -3.52 -2.80 -8.67
C LEU A 90 -4.28 -1.89 -9.64
N CYS A 91 -5.36 -1.26 -9.17
CA CYS A 91 -6.30 -0.57 -10.06
C CYS A 91 -6.69 0.80 -9.54
N PHE A 92 -7.30 0.88 -8.37
CA PHE A 92 -7.93 2.11 -7.89
C PHE A 92 -7.44 2.49 -6.50
N SER A 93 -6.44 3.37 -6.46
CA SER A 93 -5.79 3.83 -5.23
C SER A 93 -5.67 5.35 -5.26
N PRO A 94 -6.77 6.07 -4.99
CA PRO A 94 -6.79 7.53 -5.09
C PRO A 94 -5.97 8.13 -3.95
N ILE A 95 -5.06 9.03 -4.30
CA ILE A 95 -4.21 9.72 -3.34
C ILE A 95 -4.34 11.24 -3.46
N GLY A 96 -4.25 11.93 -2.33
CA GLY A 96 -4.28 13.38 -2.19
C GLY A 96 -2.97 14.00 -2.65
N ASP A 97 -2.09 14.32 -1.70
CA ASP A 97 -0.77 14.90 -1.94
C ASP A 97 0.33 13.81 -2.03
N PRO A 98 1.03 13.67 -3.17
CA PRO A 98 2.05 12.63 -3.36
C PRO A 98 3.23 12.73 -2.38
N ASP A 99 3.66 13.94 -2.04
CA ASP A 99 4.83 14.16 -1.17
C ASP A 99 4.54 13.71 0.26
N THR A 100 3.35 14.06 0.76
CA THR A 100 2.85 13.60 2.06
C THR A 100 2.72 12.08 2.09
N VAL A 101 2.14 11.45 1.06
CA VAL A 101 2.04 9.99 0.97
C VAL A 101 3.42 9.34 0.96
N ALA A 102 4.37 9.86 0.19
CA ALA A 102 5.73 9.33 0.15
C ALA A 102 6.43 9.44 1.51
N SER A 103 6.26 10.55 2.23
CA SER A 103 6.80 10.74 3.59
C SER A 103 6.22 9.76 4.60
N ILE A 104 4.93 9.44 4.49
CA ILE A 104 4.24 8.48 5.35
C ILE A 104 4.74 7.06 5.07
N LEU A 105 4.81 6.69 3.79
CA LEU A 105 5.30 5.39 3.36
C LEU A 105 6.77 5.19 3.75
N SER A 106 7.63 6.20 3.58
CA SER A 106 9.05 6.09 3.97
C SER A 106 9.22 6.01 5.49
N SER A 107 8.38 6.68 6.28
CA SER A 107 8.40 6.55 7.73
C SER A 107 7.96 5.17 8.21
N ALA A 108 6.92 4.60 7.60
CA ALA A 108 6.37 3.29 7.97
C ALA A 108 7.25 2.12 7.47
N PHE A 109 7.77 2.29 6.26
CA PHE A 109 8.50 1.28 5.49
C PHE A 109 9.83 1.88 4.97
N PRO A 110 10.83 2.13 5.84
CA PRO A 110 12.07 2.81 5.45
C PRO A 110 12.92 2.08 4.41
N SER A 111 12.64 0.80 4.14
CA SER A 111 13.32 0.03 3.07
C SER A 111 12.49 -0.08 1.79
N LEU A 112 11.32 0.56 1.73
CA LEU A 112 10.49 0.59 0.54
C LEU A 112 11.14 1.47 -0.53
N HIS A 113 11.62 0.84 -1.59
CA HIS A 113 12.25 1.52 -2.72
C HIS A 113 11.58 1.21 -4.05
N THR A 114 10.64 0.26 -4.08
CA THR A 114 9.93 -0.13 -5.30
C THR A 114 8.43 0.03 -5.09
N VAL A 115 7.85 0.99 -5.81
CA VAL A 115 6.39 1.15 -5.94
C VAL A 115 6.02 0.96 -7.40
N MET A 116 5.13 0.01 -7.67
CA MET A 116 4.72 -0.36 -9.02
C MET A 116 3.22 -0.25 -9.20
N LEU A 117 2.82 0.09 -10.42
CA LEU A 117 1.45 0.11 -10.88
C LEU A 117 1.20 -1.17 -11.68
N SER A 118 0.23 -1.99 -11.26
CA SER A 118 -0.05 -3.28 -11.91
C SER A 118 -0.55 -3.10 -13.35
N GLU A 119 -0.14 -4.01 -14.22
CA GLU A 119 -0.49 -4.01 -15.66
C GLU A 119 -1.95 -4.41 -15.92
N LEU A 120 -2.67 -4.95 -14.92
CA LEU A 120 -4.09 -5.31 -15.03
C LEU A 120 -5.02 -4.11 -15.31
N ARG A 121 -4.48 -2.89 -15.31
CA ARG A 121 -5.16 -1.62 -15.63
C ARG A 121 -5.70 -1.53 -17.05
N VAL A 122 -5.17 -2.31 -18.00
CA VAL A 122 -5.49 -2.19 -19.44
C VAL A 122 -6.91 -2.69 -19.78
N MET A 123 -7.60 -3.36 -18.86
CA MET A 123 -8.94 -3.90 -19.09
C MET A 123 -10.09 -2.90 -18.85
N PHE A 124 -9.83 -1.70 -18.30
CA PHE A 124 -10.86 -0.74 -17.88
C PHE A 124 -10.87 0.53 -18.74
N TYR A 125 -11.52 0.46 -19.91
CA TYR A 125 -11.56 1.55 -20.90
C TYR A 125 -12.38 2.79 -20.47
N ASP A 126 -13.21 2.71 -19.43
CA ASP A 126 -14.17 3.77 -19.05
C ASP A 126 -13.66 4.76 -17.98
N LEU A 127 -12.46 4.53 -17.41
CA LEU A 127 -11.89 5.37 -16.33
C LEU A 127 -10.57 6.04 -16.70
N SER A 128 -10.29 6.16 -18.00
CA SER A 128 -8.96 6.56 -18.52
C SER A 128 -8.43 7.87 -17.93
N TYR A 129 -9.30 8.86 -17.67
CA TYR A 129 -8.86 10.19 -17.21
C TYR A 129 -8.49 10.25 -15.72
N GLU A 130 -9.36 9.74 -14.83
CA GLU A 130 -9.07 9.74 -13.38
C GLU A 130 -7.92 8.79 -13.05
N MET A 131 -7.87 7.65 -13.73
CA MET A 131 -6.80 6.68 -13.56
C MET A 131 -5.46 7.27 -13.99
N GLU A 132 -5.41 8.04 -15.08
CA GLU A 132 -4.21 8.76 -15.50
C GLU A 132 -3.74 9.79 -14.46
N ARG A 133 -4.68 10.55 -13.87
CA ARG A 133 -4.34 11.49 -12.78
C ARG A 133 -3.75 10.78 -11.57
N TYR A 134 -4.30 9.63 -11.17
CA TYR A 134 -3.74 8.86 -10.06
C TYR A 134 -2.40 8.21 -10.41
N ASN A 135 -2.21 7.77 -11.65
CA ASN A 135 -0.93 7.24 -12.14
C ASN A 135 0.19 8.27 -11.96
N GLN A 136 -0.01 9.51 -12.43
CA GLN A 136 0.99 10.57 -12.31
C GLN A 136 1.36 10.87 -10.86
N LYS A 137 0.37 10.83 -9.95
CA LYS A 137 0.63 10.99 -8.52
C LYS A 137 1.44 9.83 -7.96
N TRP A 138 1.12 8.59 -8.31
CA TRP A 138 1.87 7.42 -7.86
C TRP A 138 3.27 7.32 -8.45
N GLU A 139 3.47 7.74 -9.70
CA GLU A 139 4.81 7.87 -10.30
C GLU A 139 5.66 8.87 -9.51
N ARG A 140 5.07 9.97 -9.04
CA ARG A 140 5.76 10.92 -8.16
C ARG A 140 6.14 10.28 -6.83
N VAL A 141 5.24 9.52 -6.20
CA VAL A 141 5.54 8.76 -4.97
C VAL A 141 6.71 7.79 -5.21
N ALA A 142 6.69 7.02 -6.30
CA ALA A 142 7.73 6.06 -6.65
C ALA A 142 9.11 6.74 -6.85
N LYS A 143 9.13 7.91 -7.49
CA LYS A 143 10.35 8.73 -7.66
C LYS A 143 10.89 9.23 -6.33
N LEU A 144 10.02 9.72 -5.44
CA LEU A 144 10.41 10.22 -4.12
C LEU A 144 11.00 9.11 -3.24
N LEU A 145 10.42 7.90 -3.27
CA LEU A 145 10.91 6.76 -2.51
C LEU A 145 12.23 6.20 -3.07
N SER A 146 12.34 6.09 -4.40
CA SER A 146 13.59 5.67 -5.06
C SER A 146 14.74 6.66 -4.82
N GLY A 147 14.45 7.96 -4.81
CA GLY A 147 15.44 9.02 -4.58
C GLY A 147 15.83 9.19 -3.10
N SER A 148 15.02 8.68 -2.17
CA SER A 148 15.28 8.72 -0.73
C SER A 148 16.19 7.58 -0.23
N ALA A 149 16.67 6.70 -1.12
CA ALA A 149 17.60 5.65 -0.73
C ALA A 149 18.86 6.30 -0.11
N PRO A 150 19.23 5.97 1.15
CA PRO A 150 20.41 6.55 1.77
C PRO A 150 21.62 6.17 0.94
N VAL A 151 22.37 7.18 0.50
CA VAL A 151 23.71 7.01 -0.06
C VAL A 151 24.52 6.25 0.99
N ARG A 152 24.70 4.95 0.77
CA ARG A 152 25.53 4.09 1.61
C ARG A 152 26.96 4.64 1.55
N ARG A 153 27.41 5.27 2.63
CA ARG A 153 28.84 5.52 2.90
C ARG A 153 29.44 4.30 3.58
#